data_AF-A0A6B4JKK9-F1
#
_entry.id   AF-A0A6B4JKK9-F1
#
_cell.length_a   1.000
_cell.length_b   1.000
_cell.length_c   1.000
_cell.angle_alpha   90.00
_cell.angle_beta   90.00
_cell.angle_gamma   90.00
#
_symmetry.space_group_name_H-M   'P 1'
#
loop_
_entity.id
_entity.type
_entity.pdbx_description
1 polymer ?
#
loop_
_entity_poly.entity_id
_entity_poly.type
_entity_poly.pdbx_seq_one_letter_code
_entity_poly.pdbx_strand_id
1 'polypeptide(L)'
;MNFIGIDVHLHSVVVAVIDEKLNIIEVSNFSFEEAINKIQAYFPSIISIDAPSSLNKGLMNDEEYRKNIGRKIKGHYNKKVSEYELSRRGINPFPTPDSIEKVRSRNDLSWMEQGFWLYNNLFERGYRLLNQNNYVDSMEKGIVEVFPHASFLTLEGQPLHNKNTPEGLNQRWLLLQKLGLINLDFIMKDIKNKDKDDYLDSIVAAYTGYAISNEKGSFVGDASEGQIALPIRDIKESYKRSKYKEKSIVTEYRNDGTYEYEFLHNDSVLWLKYFAPLNNTPNIKEVLNIEEDSFSVYAIITNNEGKSVEVELINMNGRTQGLKVTDKYKSILKQFWGSHGDGIKYNINLKINRQIYQ
;
A
#
# COMPACT_ATOMS: atom_id res chain seq x y z
N MET A 1 12.10 17.29 19.97
CA MET A 1 12.49 17.40 18.54
C MET A 1 11.28 17.12 17.67
N ASN A 2 11.19 17.78 16.50
CA ASN A 2 10.14 17.53 15.53
C ASN A 2 10.72 16.85 14.29
N PHE A 3 9.92 16.02 13.64
CA PHE A 3 10.23 15.35 12.38
C PHE A 3 9.11 15.65 11.41
N ILE A 4 9.49 15.98 10.17
CA ILE A 4 8.52 16.28 9.11
C ILE A 4 8.59 15.22 8.02
N GLY A 5 7.43 14.73 7.61
CA GLY A 5 7.25 13.90 6.44
C GLY A 5 6.44 14.64 5.39
N ILE A 6 6.82 14.53 4.13
CA ILE A 6 6.20 15.25 3.01
C ILE A 6 5.91 14.25 1.89
N ASP A 7 4.63 14.12 1.54
CA ASP A 7 4.21 13.47 0.30
C ASP A 7 4.02 14.53 -0.80
N VAL A 8 4.64 14.32 -1.96
CA VAL A 8 4.75 15.34 -3.02
C VAL A 8 3.80 15.02 -4.17
N HIS A 9 2.92 15.97 -4.48
CA HIS A 9 2.10 15.94 -5.69
C HIS A 9 2.43 17.11 -6.62
N LEU A 10 1.74 17.16 -7.76
CA LEU A 10 2.01 18.17 -8.79
C LEU A 10 1.74 19.62 -8.35
N HIS A 11 0.72 19.84 -7.49
CA HIS A 11 0.26 21.20 -7.13
C HIS A 11 0.20 21.43 -5.62
N SER A 12 0.45 20.40 -4.83
CA SER A 12 0.32 20.43 -3.37
C SER A 12 1.22 19.38 -2.76
N VAL A 13 1.40 19.47 -1.45
CA VAL A 13 2.07 18.45 -0.65
C VAL A 13 1.22 18.10 0.55
N VAL A 14 1.29 16.85 1.01
CA VAL A 14 0.76 16.49 2.33
C VAL A 14 1.92 16.49 3.32
N VAL A 15 1.82 17.31 4.37
CA VAL A 15 2.86 17.45 5.39
C VAL A 15 2.36 16.84 6.68
N ALA A 16 3.12 15.88 7.22
CA ALA A 16 2.96 15.34 8.55
C ALA A 16 4.08 15.84 9.47
N VAL A 17 3.71 16.23 10.69
CA VAL A 17 4.64 16.65 11.74
C VAL A 17 4.45 15.72 12.94
N ILE A 18 5.52 15.07 13.36
CA ILE A 18 5.54 14.25 14.58
C ILE A 18 6.61 14.75 15.55
N ASP A 19 6.37 14.61 16.85
CA ASP A 19 7.39 14.85 17.87
C ASP A 19 8.20 13.60 18.22
N GLU A 20 9.21 13.77 19.07
CA GLU A 20 10.05 12.67 19.60
C GLU A 20 9.31 11.63 20.45
N LYS A 21 8.08 11.93 20.88
CA LYS A 21 7.19 11.02 21.61
C LYS A 21 6.19 10.34 20.68
N LEU A 22 6.35 10.49 19.36
CA LEU A 22 5.48 9.96 18.32
C LEU A 22 4.04 10.53 18.37
N ASN A 23 3.85 11.70 18.98
CA ASN A 23 2.60 12.43 18.81
C ASN A 23 2.56 13.01 17.41
N ILE A 24 1.50 12.70 16.67
CA ILE A 24 1.20 13.42 15.44
C ILE A 24 0.64 14.79 15.83
N ILE A 25 1.40 15.84 15.54
CA ILE A 25 1.10 17.23 15.88
C ILE A 25 0.17 17.85 14.83
N GLU A 26 0.49 17.62 13.55
CA GLU A 26 -0.23 18.18 12.42
C GLU A 26 -0.09 17.25 11.22
N VAL A 27 -1.18 17.00 10.48
CA VAL A 27 -1.13 16.40 9.14
C VAL A 27 -2.16 17.09 8.28
N SER A 28 -1.73 17.69 7.17
CA SER A 28 -2.62 18.44 6.29
C SER A 28 -2.03 18.59 4.90
N ASN A 29 -2.90 18.85 3.93
CA ASN A 29 -2.51 19.23 2.59
C ASN A 29 -2.20 20.74 2.55
N PHE A 30 -1.09 21.10 1.94
CA PHE A 30 -0.57 22.45 1.83
C PHE A 30 -0.13 22.77 0.40
N SER A 31 -0.12 24.05 0.06
CA SER A 31 0.74 24.55 -1.02
C SER A 31 2.22 24.41 -0.64
N PHE A 32 3.10 24.47 -1.64
CA PHE A 32 4.54 24.41 -1.41
C PHE A 32 5.06 25.55 -0.51
N GLU A 33 4.53 26.76 -0.66
CA GLU A 33 4.93 27.90 0.17
C GLU A 33 4.50 27.71 1.64
N GLU A 34 3.27 27.24 1.87
CA GLU A 34 2.79 26.90 3.20
C GLU A 34 3.63 25.79 3.84
N ALA A 35 4.04 24.78 3.07
CA ALA A 35 4.91 23.72 3.57
C ALA A 35 6.29 24.26 4.03
N ILE A 36 6.88 25.20 3.28
CA ILE A 36 8.11 25.88 3.71
C ILE A 36 7.90 26.66 5.00
N ASN A 37 6.77 27.37 5.14
CA ASN A 37 6.42 28.09 6.37
C ASN A 37 6.27 27.12 7.56
N LYS A 38 5.68 25.95 7.35
CA LYS A 38 5.55 24.90 8.38
C LYS A 38 6.92 24.36 8.80
N ILE A 39 7.80 24.09 7.84
CA ILE A 39 9.19 23.66 8.12
C ILE A 39 9.92 24.71 8.97
N GLN A 40 9.76 25.99 8.67
CA GLN A 40 10.36 27.07 9.48
C GLN A 40 9.74 27.16 10.89
N ALA A 41 8.42 27.02 11.00
CA ALA A 41 7.70 27.12 12.26
C ALA A 41 8.03 25.97 13.23
N TYR A 42 8.14 24.74 12.71
CA TYR A 42 8.42 23.55 13.54
C TYR A 42 9.90 23.28 13.77
N PHE A 43 10.78 23.87 12.97
CA PHE A 43 12.23 23.68 13.03
C PHE A 43 12.63 22.20 13.20
N PRO A 44 12.27 21.33 12.23
CA PRO A 44 12.45 19.90 12.37
C PRO A 44 13.93 19.51 12.38
N SER A 45 14.25 18.44 13.10
CA SER A 45 15.58 17.82 13.04
C SER A 45 15.80 17.21 11.66
N ILE A 46 14.85 16.39 11.19
CA ILE A 46 14.92 15.74 9.88
C ILE A 46 13.62 15.99 9.10
N ILE A 47 13.77 16.31 7.81
CA ILE A 47 12.70 16.36 6.82
C ILE A 47 12.81 15.12 5.93
N SER A 48 11.72 14.40 5.76
CA SER A 48 11.65 13.19 4.96
C SER A 48 10.68 13.40 3.81
N ILE A 49 11.13 13.25 2.57
CA ILE A 49 10.35 13.66 1.39
C ILE A 49 10.13 12.46 0.47
N ASP A 50 8.87 12.17 0.14
CA ASP A 50 8.49 11.21 -0.92
C ASP A 50 8.72 11.82 -2.31
N ALA A 51 9.99 12.05 -2.62
CA ALA A 51 10.44 12.42 -3.95
C ALA A 51 11.94 12.17 -4.09
N PRO A 52 12.42 11.86 -5.32
CA PRO A 52 13.84 11.86 -5.60
C PRO A 52 14.40 13.28 -5.45
N SER A 53 15.62 13.42 -4.91
CA SER A 53 16.29 14.72 -4.72
C SER A 53 16.98 15.24 -5.98
N SER A 54 17.14 14.39 -6.98
CA SER A 54 17.83 14.71 -8.24
C SER A 54 17.44 13.75 -9.35
N LEU A 55 17.80 14.10 -10.59
CA LEU A 55 17.78 13.17 -11.72
C LEU A 55 18.69 11.95 -11.49
N ASN A 56 18.41 10.89 -12.24
CA ASN A 56 19.28 9.72 -12.35
C ASN A 56 20.61 10.10 -13.01
N LYS A 57 21.74 9.77 -12.39
CA LYS A 57 23.09 10.07 -12.92
C LYS A 57 23.61 8.99 -13.86
N GLY A 58 22.88 7.89 -13.99
CA GLY A 58 23.21 6.80 -14.91
C GLY A 58 24.28 5.87 -14.37
N LEU A 59 24.51 5.81 -13.04
CA LEU A 59 25.50 4.89 -12.47
C LEU A 59 25.20 3.44 -12.84
N MET A 60 23.92 3.06 -12.83
CA MET A 60 23.50 1.72 -13.25
C MET A 60 23.61 1.48 -14.76
N ASN A 61 23.86 2.51 -15.58
CA ASN A 61 24.19 2.41 -17.00
C ASN A 61 25.69 2.24 -17.26
N ASP A 62 26.55 2.58 -16.30
CA ASP A 62 27.99 2.36 -16.35
C ASP A 62 28.35 0.88 -16.07
N GLU A 63 29.10 0.26 -16.99
CA GLU A 63 29.54 -1.13 -16.86
C GLU A 63 30.61 -1.33 -15.77
N GLU A 64 31.53 -0.38 -15.61
CA GLU A 64 32.58 -0.46 -14.58
C GLU A 64 31.95 -0.34 -13.19
N TYR A 65 31.04 0.61 -13.00
CA TYR A 65 30.27 0.74 -11.78
C TYR A 65 29.54 -0.58 -11.44
N ARG A 66 28.85 -1.17 -12.41
CA ARG A 66 28.17 -2.47 -12.23
C ARG A 66 29.12 -3.62 -11.87
N LYS A 67 30.32 -3.67 -12.47
CA LYS A 67 31.35 -4.66 -12.13
C LYS A 67 31.81 -4.49 -10.69
N ASN A 68 31.97 -3.26 -10.21
CA ASN A 68 32.43 -2.94 -8.87
C ASN A 68 31.41 -3.29 -7.77
N ILE A 69 30.10 -3.32 -8.09
CA ILE A 69 29.06 -3.82 -7.16
C ILE A 69 29.25 -5.33 -6.88
N GLY A 70 30.07 -6.05 -7.66
CA GLY A 70 30.48 -7.42 -7.36
C GLY A 70 29.37 -8.47 -7.54
N ARG A 71 28.32 -8.16 -8.30
CA ARG A 71 27.14 -9.03 -8.49
C ARG A 71 26.72 -9.11 -9.96
N LYS A 72 26.17 -10.26 -10.38
CA LYS A 72 25.62 -10.44 -11.74
C LYS A 72 24.30 -9.69 -11.88
N ILE A 73 24.34 -8.54 -12.55
CA ILE A 73 23.17 -7.71 -12.85
C ILE A 73 22.58 -8.14 -14.20
N LYS A 74 21.28 -8.45 -14.25
CA LYS A 74 20.56 -8.78 -15.50
C LYS A 74 19.39 -7.81 -15.69
N GLY A 75 19.50 -6.93 -16.68
CA GLY A 75 18.48 -5.92 -16.97
C GLY A 75 18.34 -4.87 -15.84
N HIS A 76 17.58 -3.80 -16.12
CA HIS A 76 17.33 -2.66 -15.22
C HIS A 76 18.51 -1.68 -15.04
N TYR A 77 19.07 -1.17 -16.14
CA TYR A 77 20.18 -0.22 -16.14
C TYR A 77 19.73 1.26 -16.05
N ASN A 78 18.54 1.58 -16.58
CA ASN A 78 17.97 2.94 -16.57
C ASN A 78 17.22 3.25 -15.27
N LYS A 79 17.90 3.13 -14.13
CA LYS A 79 17.37 3.41 -12.79
C LYS A 79 18.45 4.03 -11.92
N LYS A 80 18.06 4.79 -10.89
CA LYS A 80 18.99 5.10 -9.81
C LYS A 80 19.45 3.81 -9.11
N VAL A 81 20.62 3.82 -8.47
CA VAL A 81 21.11 2.68 -7.68
C VAL A 81 20.12 2.31 -6.58
N SER A 82 19.52 3.30 -5.91
CA SER A 82 18.48 3.08 -4.89
C SER A 82 17.28 2.31 -5.45
N GLU A 83 16.78 2.72 -6.61
CA GLU A 83 15.63 2.11 -7.29
C GLU A 83 15.94 0.69 -7.79
N TYR A 84 17.15 0.48 -8.31
CA TYR A 84 17.62 -0.85 -8.70
C TYR A 84 17.67 -1.79 -7.49
N GLU A 85 18.30 -1.32 -6.40
CA GLU A 85 18.46 -2.07 -5.16
C GLU A 85 17.10 -2.44 -4.53
N LEU A 86 16.12 -1.54 -4.56
CA LEU A 86 14.76 -1.87 -4.15
C LEU A 86 14.10 -2.88 -5.11
N SER A 87 14.22 -2.66 -6.43
CA SER A 87 13.56 -3.51 -7.46
C SER A 87 14.01 -4.96 -7.36
N ARG A 88 15.32 -5.20 -7.17
CA ARG A 88 15.84 -6.57 -7.03
C ARG A 88 15.28 -7.29 -5.79
N ARG A 89 14.96 -6.54 -4.73
CA ARG A 89 14.35 -7.04 -3.50
C ARG A 89 12.83 -7.28 -3.66
N GLY A 90 12.24 -6.90 -4.79
CA GLY A 90 10.80 -7.04 -5.04
C GLY A 90 9.98 -5.79 -4.70
N ILE A 91 10.64 -4.65 -4.49
CA ILE A 91 10.03 -3.35 -4.22
C ILE A 91 10.26 -2.47 -5.44
N ASN A 92 9.22 -2.14 -6.21
CA ASN A 92 9.41 -1.50 -7.51
C ASN A 92 9.05 -0.01 -7.48
N PRO A 93 9.99 0.91 -7.18
CA PRO A 93 9.75 2.34 -7.34
C PRO A 93 9.64 2.72 -8.82
N PHE A 94 8.99 3.85 -9.08
CA PHE A 94 9.01 4.49 -10.38
C PHE A 94 10.44 4.92 -10.73
N PRO A 95 10.96 4.57 -11.92
CA PRO A 95 12.30 5.00 -12.32
C PRO A 95 12.39 6.51 -12.48
N THR A 96 13.34 7.14 -11.79
CA THR A 96 13.65 8.56 -11.99
C THR A 96 14.35 8.75 -13.34
N PRO A 97 13.88 9.67 -14.20
CA PRO A 97 14.55 9.97 -15.46
C PRO A 97 15.95 10.59 -15.27
N ASP A 98 16.76 10.49 -16.31
CA ASP A 98 18.12 11.05 -16.40
C ASP A 98 18.15 12.49 -16.93
N SER A 99 17.00 13.04 -17.36
CA SER A 99 16.90 14.39 -17.93
C SER A 99 15.58 15.07 -17.56
N ILE A 100 15.62 16.40 -17.43
CA ILE A 100 14.42 17.19 -17.10
C ILE A 100 13.42 17.22 -18.26
N GLU A 101 13.88 17.12 -19.50
CA GLU A 101 13.03 17.04 -20.69
C GLU A 101 12.16 15.78 -20.63
N LYS A 102 12.72 14.64 -20.21
CA LYS A 102 11.95 13.39 -20.04
C LYS A 102 10.91 13.51 -18.93
N VAL A 103 11.26 14.14 -17.80
CA VAL A 103 10.30 14.44 -16.72
C VAL A 103 9.15 15.29 -17.25
N ARG A 104 9.45 16.41 -17.92
CA ARG A 104 8.44 17.35 -18.45
C ARG A 104 7.62 16.81 -19.61
N SER A 105 8.16 15.86 -20.38
CA SER A 105 7.46 15.23 -21.51
C SER A 105 6.30 14.32 -21.07
N ARG A 106 6.20 14.02 -19.78
CA ARG A 106 5.30 13.03 -19.22
C ARG A 106 4.56 13.58 -18.01
N ASN A 107 3.26 13.81 -18.16
CA ASN A 107 2.41 14.33 -17.09
C ASN A 107 2.44 13.46 -15.81
N ASP A 108 2.65 12.15 -15.94
CA ASP A 108 2.74 11.22 -14.81
C ASP A 108 4.07 11.31 -14.02
N LEU A 109 5.04 12.09 -14.50
CA LEU A 109 6.32 12.34 -13.86
C LEU A 109 6.48 13.78 -13.36
N SER A 110 5.57 14.69 -13.70
CA SER A 110 5.69 16.12 -13.40
C SER A 110 5.79 16.44 -11.89
N TRP A 111 5.33 15.54 -11.02
CA TRP A 111 5.50 15.65 -9.56
C TRP A 111 6.98 15.56 -9.13
N MET A 112 7.84 14.84 -9.89
CA MET A 112 9.28 14.74 -9.59
C MET A 112 9.98 16.09 -9.74
N GLU A 113 9.55 16.92 -10.71
CA GLU A 113 10.08 18.28 -10.87
C GLU A 113 9.77 19.15 -9.64
N GLN A 114 8.59 18.99 -9.05
CA GLN A 114 8.24 19.66 -7.80
C GLN A 114 9.07 19.16 -6.63
N GLY A 115 9.35 17.85 -6.60
CA GLY A 115 10.32 17.27 -5.67
C GLY A 115 11.69 17.94 -5.77
N PHE A 116 12.27 18.01 -6.97
CA PHE A 116 13.57 18.67 -7.20
C PHE A 116 13.55 20.14 -6.76
N TRP A 117 12.47 20.85 -7.06
CA TRP A 117 12.29 22.23 -6.60
C TRP A 117 12.30 22.33 -5.08
N LEU A 118 11.57 21.46 -4.39
CA LEU A 118 11.48 21.45 -2.92
C LEU A 118 12.85 21.18 -2.28
N TYR A 119 13.61 20.21 -2.80
CA TYR A 119 14.97 19.94 -2.32
C TYR A 119 15.89 21.16 -2.50
N ASN A 120 15.91 21.76 -3.70
CA ASN A 120 16.73 22.94 -3.97
C ASN A 120 16.38 24.10 -3.03
N ASN A 121 15.08 24.34 -2.79
CA ASN A 121 14.61 25.38 -1.89
C ASN A 121 15.08 25.15 -0.43
N LEU A 122 15.11 23.90 0.02
CA LEU A 122 15.61 23.54 1.34
C LEU A 122 17.15 23.62 1.43
N PHE A 123 17.86 23.23 0.37
CA PHE A 123 19.32 23.40 0.31
C PHE A 123 19.74 24.86 0.44
N GLU A 124 19.04 25.79 -0.22
CA GLU A 124 19.26 27.24 -0.08
C GLU A 124 19.04 27.74 1.36
N ARG A 125 18.24 27.03 2.16
CA ARG A 125 17.97 27.31 3.58
C ARG A 125 18.96 26.62 4.53
N GLY A 126 19.98 25.97 3.98
CA GLY A 126 21.06 25.32 4.72
C GLY A 126 20.74 23.91 5.19
N TYR A 127 19.66 23.30 4.70
CA TYR A 127 19.41 21.88 4.91
C TYR A 127 20.34 21.02 4.06
N ARG A 128 20.61 19.79 4.51
CA ARG A 128 21.58 18.89 3.86
C ARG A 128 20.98 17.51 3.66
N LEU A 129 21.21 16.94 2.47
CA LEU A 129 20.83 15.56 2.19
C LEU A 129 21.68 14.61 3.04
N LEU A 130 21.01 13.80 3.86
CA LEU A 130 21.62 12.75 4.64
C LEU A 130 21.78 11.49 3.80
N ASN A 131 22.84 10.75 4.13
CA ASN A 131 23.17 9.46 3.56
C ASN A 131 23.86 8.61 4.62
N GLN A 132 24.14 7.36 4.28
CA GLN A 132 24.76 6.39 5.19
C GLN A 132 26.11 6.87 5.78
N ASN A 133 26.82 7.79 5.14
CA ASN A 133 28.15 8.25 5.54
C ASN A 133 28.12 9.49 6.44
N ASN A 134 27.02 10.25 6.49
CA ASN A 134 26.98 11.54 7.19
C ASN A 134 25.80 11.72 8.16
N TYR A 135 24.87 10.75 8.23
CA TYR A 135 23.62 10.96 8.96
C TYR A 135 23.82 11.16 10.46
N VAL A 136 24.85 10.57 11.08
CA VAL A 136 25.15 10.73 12.50
C VAL A 136 25.66 12.15 12.80
N ASP A 137 26.52 12.70 11.93
CA ASP A 137 27.21 13.98 12.16
C ASP A 137 26.43 15.20 11.65
N SER A 138 25.40 14.99 10.83
CA SER A 138 24.68 16.06 10.12
C SER A 138 23.17 16.07 10.38
N MET A 139 22.71 15.49 11.50
CA MET A 139 21.26 15.41 11.81
C MET A 139 20.58 16.78 11.92
N GLU A 140 21.30 17.82 12.32
CA GLU A 140 20.73 19.17 12.39
C GLU A 140 20.47 19.69 10.96
N LYS A 141 19.19 19.96 10.65
CA LYS A 141 18.72 20.31 9.30
C LYS A 141 18.97 19.21 8.26
N GLY A 142 18.76 17.96 8.65
CA GLY A 142 18.84 16.82 7.73
C GLY A 142 17.63 16.71 6.80
N ILE A 143 17.86 16.24 5.58
CA ILE A 143 16.80 15.81 4.66
C ILE A 143 17.09 14.39 4.20
N VAL A 144 16.06 13.56 4.02
CA VAL A 144 16.19 12.23 3.40
C VAL A 144 15.15 12.03 2.31
N GLU A 145 15.54 11.33 1.22
CA GLU A 145 14.57 10.75 0.28
C GLU A 145 13.87 9.58 0.96
N VAL A 146 12.56 9.50 0.85
CA VAL A 146 11.76 8.35 1.31
C VAL A 146 10.96 7.81 0.14
N PHE A 147 10.66 6.51 0.20
CA PHE A 147 9.64 5.90 -0.64
C PHE A 147 8.64 5.18 0.28
N PRO A 148 7.51 5.80 0.63
CA PRO A 148 6.55 5.31 1.63
C PRO A 148 6.12 3.85 1.41
N HIS A 149 5.93 3.44 0.15
CA HIS A 149 5.62 2.05 -0.15
C HIS A 149 6.74 1.09 0.33
N ALA A 150 8.01 1.44 0.12
CA ALA A 150 9.13 0.67 0.66
C ALA A 150 9.19 0.75 2.18
N SER A 151 8.95 1.92 2.79
CA SER A 151 8.91 2.08 4.24
C SER A 151 7.88 1.15 4.88
N PHE A 152 6.64 1.18 4.42
CA PHE A 152 5.58 0.30 4.92
C PHE A 152 5.89 -1.19 4.72
N LEU A 153 6.33 -1.57 3.52
CA LEU A 153 6.62 -2.96 3.20
C LEU A 153 7.80 -3.51 4.02
N THR A 154 8.82 -2.68 4.25
CA THR A 154 10.00 -3.08 5.03
C THR A 154 9.71 -3.18 6.52
N LEU A 155 8.88 -2.29 7.06
CA LEU A 155 8.37 -2.35 8.44
C LEU A 155 7.51 -3.60 8.69
N GLU A 156 6.59 -3.90 7.77
CA GLU A 156 5.76 -5.11 7.87
C GLU A 156 6.61 -6.38 7.64
N GLY A 157 7.66 -6.27 6.83
CA GLY A 157 8.50 -7.40 6.45
C GLY A 157 7.93 -8.25 5.32
N GLN A 158 6.79 -7.88 4.73
CA GLN A 158 6.13 -8.57 3.62
C GLN A 158 5.30 -7.60 2.74
N PRO A 159 4.92 -7.99 1.51
CA PRO A 159 4.10 -7.14 0.64
C PRO A 159 2.69 -6.89 1.18
N LEU A 160 2.32 -5.62 1.24
CA LEU A 160 0.99 -5.16 1.62
C LEU A 160 0.01 -5.18 0.44
N HIS A 161 -1.28 -5.13 0.75
CA HIS A 161 -2.30 -4.84 -0.25
C HIS A 161 -2.12 -3.44 -0.84
N ASN A 162 -2.72 -3.24 -2.01
CA ASN A 162 -2.64 -1.97 -2.74
C ASN A 162 -3.17 -0.83 -1.86
N LYS A 163 -2.41 0.27 -1.78
CA LYS A 163 -2.70 1.41 -0.90
C LYS A 163 -4.05 2.09 -1.18
N ASN A 164 -4.63 1.86 -2.35
CA ASN A 164 -5.93 2.43 -2.75
C ASN A 164 -7.12 1.52 -2.40
N THR A 165 -6.90 0.34 -1.80
CA THR A 165 -7.99 -0.53 -1.34
C THR A 165 -8.25 -0.34 0.15
N PRO A 166 -9.48 -0.58 0.64
CA PRO A 166 -9.78 -0.51 2.06
C PRO A 166 -8.85 -1.38 2.92
N GLU A 167 -8.50 -2.58 2.45
CA GLU A 167 -7.60 -3.50 3.15
C GLU A 167 -6.18 -2.93 3.20
N GLY A 168 -5.66 -2.38 2.10
CA GLY A 168 -4.32 -1.82 2.05
C GLY A 168 -4.17 -0.53 2.85
N LEU A 169 -5.22 0.29 2.93
CA LEU A 169 -5.31 1.44 3.84
C LEU A 169 -5.30 0.98 5.30
N ASN A 170 -6.15 0.01 5.64
CA ASN A 170 -6.25 -0.52 7.00
C ASN A 170 -4.93 -1.16 7.47
N GLN A 171 -4.24 -1.90 6.60
CA GLN A 171 -2.93 -2.47 6.95
C GLN A 171 -1.90 -1.39 7.30
N ARG A 172 -1.82 -0.32 6.49
CA ARG A 172 -0.91 0.81 6.75
C ARG A 172 -1.27 1.54 8.04
N TRP A 173 -2.57 1.80 8.24
CA TRP A 173 -3.08 2.40 9.48
C TRP A 173 -2.67 1.57 10.70
N LEU A 174 -3.02 0.28 10.74
CA LEU A 174 -2.71 -0.60 11.87
C LEU A 174 -1.20 -0.70 12.10
N LEU A 175 -0.40 -0.69 11.04
CA LEU A 175 1.06 -0.67 11.15
C LEU A 175 1.55 0.61 11.84
N LEU A 176 1.07 1.80 11.44
CA LEU A 176 1.41 3.05 12.12
C LEU A 176 0.98 3.06 13.60
N GLN A 177 -0.17 2.49 13.95
CA GLN A 177 -0.58 2.31 15.35
C GLN A 177 0.37 1.40 16.12
N LYS A 178 0.81 0.27 15.53
CA LYS A 178 1.78 -0.65 16.14
C LYS A 178 3.13 0.00 16.39
N LEU A 179 3.51 1.00 15.59
CA LEU A 179 4.72 1.80 15.80
C LEU A 179 4.59 2.78 16.97
N GLY A 180 3.39 2.94 17.55
CA GLY A 180 3.14 3.82 18.69
C GLY A 180 2.82 5.26 18.31
N LEU A 181 2.42 5.53 17.06
CA LEU A 181 1.99 6.87 16.65
C LEU A 181 0.67 7.25 17.36
N ILE A 182 0.70 8.37 18.08
CA ILE A 182 -0.40 8.89 18.89
C ILE A 182 -1.22 9.89 18.06
N ASN A 183 -2.53 9.96 18.31
CA ASN A 183 -3.52 10.80 17.62
C ASN A 183 -3.88 10.37 16.17
N LEU A 184 -3.38 9.24 15.69
CA LEU A 184 -3.67 8.77 14.34
C LEU A 184 -5.18 8.65 14.08
N ASP A 185 -5.93 7.97 14.96
CA ASP A 185 -7.37 7.74 14.76
C ASP A 185 -8.18 9.03 14.74
N PHE A 186 -7.79 10.00 15.59
CA PHE A 186 -8.42 11.30 15.66
C PHE A 186 -8.24 12.07 14.35
N ILE A 187 -7.01 12.12 13.83
CA ILE A 187 -6.68 12.83 12.59
C ILE A 187 -7.30 12.13 11.37
N MET A 188 -7.22 10.80 11.31
CA MET A 188 -7.71 10.02 10.17
C MET A 188 -9.23 9.96 10.05
N LYS A 189 -9.97 10.39 11.08
CA LYS A 189 -11.44 10.42 11.08
C LYS A 189 -12.00 11.45 10.09
N ASP A 190 -11.37 12.62 9.99
CA ASP A 190 -11.88 13.75 9.21
C ASP A 190 -11.31 13.77 7.77
N ILE A 191 -10.37 12.88 7.46
CA ILE A 191 -9.78 12.73 6.14
C ILE A 191 -10.67 11.85 5.25
N LYS A 192 -10.97 12.34 4.04
CA LYS A 192 -11.74 11.59 3.05
C LYS A 192 -10.99 10.32 2.67
N ASN A 193 -11.69 9.19 2.55
CA ASN A 193 -11.07 7.90 2.23
C ASN A 193 -10.17 7.92 0.99
N LYS A 194 -10.51 8.70 -0.03
CA LYS A 194 -9.72 8.82 -1.27
C LYS A 194 -8.38 9.54 -1.13
N ASP A 195 -8.19 10.26 -0.03
CA ASP A 195 -6.99 11.06 0.26
C ASP A 195 -6.18 10.42 1.41
N LYS A 196 -6.66 9.30 1.99
CA LYS A 196 -6.04 8.70 3.20
C LYS A 196 -4.66 8.11 2.93
N ASP A 197 -4.40 7.61 1.73
CA ASP A 197 -3.11 7.03 1.41
C ASP A 197 -2.00 8.09 1.41
N ASP A 198 -2.24 9.26 0.81
CA ASP A 198 -1.28 10.38 0.81
C ASP A 198 -0.94 10.85 2.25
N TYR A 199 -1.94 10.87 3.14
CA TYR A 199 -1.74 11.21 4.55
C TYR A 199 -0.94 10.13 5.28
N LEU A 200 -1.26 8.85 5.07
CA LEU A 200 -0.49 7.73 5.65
C LEU A 200 0.95 7.72 5.13
N ASP A 201 1.15 8.03 3.85
CA ASP A 201 2.45 8.11 3.19
C ASP A 201 3.31 9.26 3.79
N SER A 202 2.73 10.43 4.02
CA SER A 202 3.41 11.53 4.72
C SER A 202 3.76 11.20 6.19
N ILE A 203 2.89 10.49 6.91
CA ILE A 203 3.15 10.10 8.31
C ILE A 203 4.27 9.06 8.39
N VAL A 204 4.30 8.05 7.51
CA VAL A 204 5.40 7.08 7.51
C VAL A 204 6.71 7.73 7.06
N ALA A 205 6.66 8.76 6.20
CA ALA A 205 7.84 9.57 5.89
C ALA A 205 8.36 10.28 7.15
N ALA A 206 7.49 10.93 7.93
CA ALA A 206 7.89 11.58 9.18
C ALA A 206 8.50 10.58 10.18
N TYR A 207 7.87 9.40 10.30
CA TYR A 207 8.39 8.30 11.11
C TYR A 207 9.75 7.79 10.61
N THR A 208 10.00 7.81 9.30
CA THR A 208 11.29 7.44 8.73
C THR A 208 12.38 8.40 9.17
N GLY A 209 12.12 9.71 9.19
CA GLY A 209 13.03 10.70 9.79
C GLY A 209 13.31 10.43 11.27
N TYR A 210 12.26 10.12 12.06
CA TYR A 210 12.42 9.69 13.46
C TYR A 210 13.27 8.42 13.60
N ALA A 211 13.06 7.42 12.72
CA ALA A 211 13.83 6.18 12.77
C ALA A 211 15.31 6.43 12.44
N ILE A 212 15.61 7.27 11.46
CA ILE A 212 16.99 7.66 11.13
C ILE A 212 17.65 8.39 12.29
N SER A 213 16.96 9.33 12.94
CA SER A 213 17.51 10.07 14.09
C SER A 213 17.79 9.20 15.31
N ASN A 214 17.06 8.09 15.45
CA ASN A 214 17.24 7.11 16.52
C ASN A 214 18.13 5.93 16.10
N GLU A 215 18.87 6.08 14.99
CA GLU A 215 19.72 5.05 14.40
C GLU A 215 18.98 3.74 14.07
N LYS A 216 17.65 3.74 13.98
CA LYS A 216 16.81 2.55 13.67
C LYS A 216 16.55 2.38 12.19
N GLY A 217 16.95 3.34 11.36
CA GLY A 217 16.82 3.29 9.91
C GLY A 217 18.08 2.88 9.17
N SER A 218 17.97 2.80 7.85
CA SER A 218 19.05 2.50 6.92
C SER A 218 18.86 3.27 5.61
N PHE A 219 19.86 3.23 4.74
CA PHE A 219 19.85 3.89 3.43
C PHE A 219 20.05 2.87 2.31
N VAL A 220 19.35 3.05 1.20
CA VAL A 220 19.44 2.20 0.02
C VAL A 220 19.86 3.01 -1.18
N GLY A 221 20.94 2.61 -1.84
CA GLY A 221 21.45 3.24 -3.05
C GLY A 221 22.90 3.68 -2.91
N ASP A 222 23.32 4.59 -3.77
CA ASP A 222 24.66 5.20 -3.74
C ASP A 222 24.57 6.66 -3.31
N ALA A 223 25.40 7.06 -2.35
CA ALA A 223 25.38 8.41 -1.79
C ALA A 223 25.64 9.50 -2.85
N SER A 224 26.34 9.18 -3.94
CA SER A 224 26.60 10.13 -5.02
C SER A 224 25.41 10.37 -5.94
N GLU A 225 24.41 9.48 -6.00
CA GLU A 225 23.22 9.59 -6.87
C GLU A 225 21.91 9.83 -6.07
N GLY A 226 21.97 9.65 -4.76
CA GLY A 226 20.84 9.75 -3.84
C GLY A 226 20.52 8.38 -3.24
N GLN A 227 20.11 8.38 -1.98
CA GLN A 227 19.71 7.18 -1.25
C GLN A 227 18.31 7.34 -0.69
N ILE A 228 17.53 6.27 -0.76
CA ILE A 228 16.23 6.17 -0.12
C ILE A 228 16.45 5.69 1.32
N ALA A 229 16.01 6.48 2.29
CA ALA A 229 15.98 6.10 3.69
C ALA A 229 14.82 5.14 3.95
N LEU A 230 15.08 4.11 4.76
CA LEU A 230 14.09 3.15 5.22
C LEU A 230 14.06 3.13 6.76
N PRO A 231 12.89 2.98 7.39
CA PRO A 231 12.72 3.02 8.85
C PRO A 231 13.10 1.70 9.55
N ILE A 232 14.01 0.93 8.98
CA ILE A 232 14.54 -0.32 9.53
C ILE A 232 16.06 -0.39 9.33
N ARG A 233 16.79 -1.04 10.24
CA ARG A 233 18.25 -1.26 10.10
C ARG A 233 18.55 -2.33 9.06
N ASP A 234 17.91 -3.49 9.20
CA ASP A 234 18.27 -4.70 8.46
C ASP A 234 17.28 -4.99 7.34
N ILE A 235 17.67 -4.63 6.12
CA ILE A 235 16.84 -4.84 4.92
C ILE A 235 16.97 -6.28 4.43
N LYS A 236 15.84 -6.99 4.26
CA LYS A 236 15.83 -8.35 3.70
C LYS A 236 16.40 -8.36 2.28
N GLU A 237 17.06 -9.45 1.90
CA GLU A 237 17.51 -9.65 0.51
C GLU A 237 16.35 -9.82 -0.47
N SER A 238 15.16 -10.21 0.02
CA SER A 238 13.93 -10.20 -0.77
C SER A 238 12.67 -10.06 0.08
N TYR A 239 11.71 -9.32 -0.46
CA TYR A 239 10.33 -9.19 0.02
C TYR A 239 9.34 -9.74 -0.99
N LYS A 240 9.79 -10.49 -2.00
CA LYS A 240 8.86 -11.15 -2.93
C LYS A 240 7.95 -12.05 -2.12
N ARG A 241 6.65 -12.05 -2.43
CA ARG A 241 5.71 -13.01 -1.85
C ARG A 241 6.32 -14.40 -2.01
N SER A 242 6.50 -15.10 -0.91
CA SER A 242 6.90 -16.50 -0.95
C SER A 242 5.90 -17.26 -1.83
N LYS A 243 6.40 -18.10 -2.74
CA LYS A 243 5.53 -19.06 -3.45
C LYS A 243 4.92 -20.07 -2.48
N TYR A 244 5.46 -20.18 -1.27
CA TYR A 244 4.77 -20.71 -0.12
C TYR A 244 3.74 -19.68 0.33
N LYS A 245 2.46 -19.95 0.04
CA LYS A 245 1.37 -19.33 0.79
C LYS A 245 1.62 -19.66 2.25
N GLU A 246 1.92 -18.67 3.08
CA GLU A 246 1.61 -18.80 4.49
C GLU A 246 0.14 -19.20 4.56
N LYS A 247 -0.14 -20.33 5.23
CA LYS A 247 -1.49 -20.67 5.66
C LYS A 247 -2.02 -19.38 6.29
N SER A 248 -3.04 -18.82 5.65
CA SER A 248 -3.83 -17.74 6.21
C SER A 248 -4.02 -18.06 7.67
N ILE A 249 -3.58 -17.15 8.55
CA ILE A 249 -3.86 -17.23 9.97
C ILE A 249 -5.36 -17.47 10.05
N VAL A 250 -5.72 -18.68 10.47
CA VAL A 250 -7.09 -19.08 10.70
C VAL A 250 -7.51 -18.25 11.90
N THR A 251 -8.10 -17.09 11.66
CA THR A 251 -9.05 -16.54 12.62
C THR A 251 -10.10 -17.63 12.76
N GLU A 252 -10.36 -18.10 13.98
CA GLU A 252 -11.43 -19.06 14.24
C GLU A 252 -12.76 -18.43 13.80
N TYR A 253 -13.17 -18.71 12.57
CA TYR A 253 -14.51 -18.42 12.08
C TYR A 253 -15.44 -19.55 12.51
N ARG A 254 -16.75 -19.28 12.54
CA ARG A 254 -17.78 -20.20 13.03
C ARG A 254 -17.47 -21.65 12.61
N ASN A 255 -17.32 -22.50 13.62
CA ASN A 255 -16.81 -23.87 13.53
C ASN A 255 -17.75 -24.84 12.78
N ASP A 256 -18.80 -24.35 12.13
CA ASP A 256 -19.81 -25.14 11.42
C ASP A 256 -19.67 -25.09 9.89
N GLY A 257 -18.76 -24.25 9.37
CA GLY A 257 -18.52 -24.10 7.93
C GLY A 257 -19.62 -23.32 7.20
N THR A 258 -20.44 -22.56 7.93
CA THR A 258 -21.51 -21.72 7.39
C THR A 258 -21.08 -20.25 7.32
N TYR A 259 -21.33 -19.60 6.19
CA TYR A 259 -20.94 -18.20 5.94
C TYR A 259 -22.13 -17.40 5.42
N GLU A 260 -22.40 -16.25 6.03
CA GLU A 260 -23.59 -15.45 5.79
C GLU A 260 -23.26 -14.16 5.01
N TYR A 261 -24.05 -13.89 3.97
CA TYR A 261 -23.92 -12.69 3.15
C TYR A 261 -25.27 -12.05 2.88
N GLU A 262 -25.29 -10.73 2.78
CA GLU A 262 -26.34 -9.99 2.08
C GLU A 262 -25.92 -9.83 0.62
N PHE A 263 -26.81 -10.16 -0.31
CA PHE A 263 -26.55 -10.15 -1.75
C PHE A 263 -27.54 -9.28 -2.49
N LEU A 264 -27.05 -8.33 -3.29
CA LEU A 264 -27.88 -7.50 -4.17
C LEU A 264 -28.07 -8.17 -5.55
N HIS A 265 -29.29 -8.57 -5.88
CA HIS A 265 -29.62 -9.25 -7.13
C HIS A 265 -29.81 -8.26 -8.29
N ASN A 266 -28.74 -8.01 -9.03
CA ASN A 266 -28.72 -7.07 -10.17
C ASN A 266 -28.62 -7.75 -11.54
N ASP A 267 -28.30 -9.05 -11.58
CA ASP A 267 -28.06 -9.79 -12.81
C ASP A 267 -28.33 -11.29 -12.56
N SER A 268 -28.56 -12.03 -13.64
CA SER A 268 -28.61 -13.49 -13.69
C SER A 268 -27.33 -14.19 -13.20
N VAL A 269 -26.21 -13.45 -13.15
CA VAL A 269 -24.93 -13.90 -12.59
C VAL A 269 -24.75 -13.35 -11.18
N LEU A 270 -24.39 -14.22 -10.24
CA LEU A 270 -24.09 -13.84 -8.87
C LEU A 270 -22.65 -13.30 -8.80
N TRP A 271 -22.49 -12.01 -9.11
CA TRP A 271 -21.18 -11.36 -9.07
C TRP A 271 -20.68 -11.22 -7.63
N LEU A 272 -19.44 -11.66 -7.38
CA LEU A 272 -18.86 -11.70 -6.03
C LEU A 272 -18.78 -10.31 -5.35
N LYS A 273 -18.70 -9.23 -6.15
CA LYS A 273 -18.70 -7.85 -5.66
C LYS A 273 -20.01 -7.42 -4.98
N TYR A 274 -21.11 -8.15 -5.18
CA TYR A 274 -22.42 -7.84 -4.59
C TYR A 274 -22.70 -8.63 -3.30
N PHE A 275 -21.75 -9.44 -2.83
CA PHE A 275 -21.85 -10.13 -1.54
C PHE A 275 -21.24 -9.24 -0.45
N ALA A 276 -22.10 -8.73 0.44
CA ALA A 276 -21.70 -8.03 1.64
C ALA A 276 -21.68 -9.03 2.81
N PRO A 277 -20.55 -9.21 3.51
CA PRO A 277 -20.46 -10.14 4.62
C PRO A 277 -21.35 -9.73 5.79
N LEU A 278 -22.00 -10.71 6.44
CA LEU A 278 -22.79 -10.54 7.65
C LEU A 278 -22.13 -11.27 8.83
N ASN A 279 -22.41 -10.85 10.06
CA ASN A 279 -22.08 -11.61 11.28
C ASN A 279 -20.60 -12.06 11.38
N ASN A 280 -19.66 -11.16 11.07
CA ASN A 280 -18.21 -11.41 11.05
C ASN A 280 -17.76 -12.48 10.03
N THR A 281 -18.57 -12.75 9.02
CA THR A 281 -18.22 -13.61 7.89
C THR A 281 -17.07 -12.98 7.08
N PRO A 282 -16.06 -13.76 6.61
CA PRO A 282 -15.00 -13.23 5.76
C PRO A 282 -15.50 -12.81 4.38
N ASN A 283 -14.67 -12.09 3.61
CA ASN A 283 -15.02 -11.77 2.24
C ASN A 283 -15.31 -13.05 1.44
N ILE A 284 -16.33 -13.05 0.58
CA ILE A 284 -16.72 -14.26 -0.18
C ILE A 284 -15.56 -14.84 -1.01
N LYS A 285 -14.63 -14.01 -1.47
CA LYS A 285 -13.44 -14.47 -2.20
C LYS A 285 -12.49 -15.30 -1.34
N GLU A 286 -12.41 -15.00 -0.05
CA GLU A 286 -11.60 -15.73 0.93
C GLU A 286 -12.27 -17.05 1.32
N VAL A 287 -13.60 -17.05 1.36
CA VAL A 287 -14.41 -18.23 1.68
C VAL A 287 -14.36 -19.26 0.55
N LEU A 288 -14.53 -18.83 -0.71
CA LEU A 288 -14.64 -19.72 -1.88
C LEU A 288 -13.32 -20.27 -2.44
N ASN A 289 -12.14 -19.83 -1.97
CA ASN A 289 -10.82 -20.27 -2.44
C ASN A 289 -10.73 -20.43 -3.98
N ILE A 290 -10.93 -19.32 -4.72
CA ILE A 290 -11.17 -19.26 -6.18
C ILE A 290 -9.92 -19.63 -7.05
N GLU A 291 -8.95 -20.37 -6.50
CA GLU A 291 -7.75 -20.82 -7.22
C GLU A 291 -7.88 -22.20 -7.86
N GLU A 292 -8.98 -22.91 -7.64
CA GLU A 292 -9.33 -24.11 -8.41
C GLU A 292 -10.07 -23.70 -9.70
N ASP A 293 -9.67 -24.31 -10.83
CA ASP A 293 -10.29 -24.05 -12.15
C ASP A 293 -11.81 -24.35 -12.15
N SER A 294 -12.27 -25.20 -11.23
CA SER A 294 -13.68 -25.50 -10.99
C SER A 294 -13.95 -25.73 -9.51
N PHE A 295 -14.93 -25.04 -8.92
CA PHE A 295 -15.44 -25.36 -7.59
C PHE A 295 -16.98 -25.36 -7.56
N SER A 296 -17.53 -26.05 -6.57
CA SER A 296 -18.97 -26.08 -6.28
C SER A 296 -19.21 -25.82 -4.79
N VAL A 297 -20.23 -25.02 -4.47
CA VAL A 297 -20.63 -24.70 -3.09
C VAL A 297 -22.14 -24.74 -2.97
N TYR A 298 -22.64 -25.30 -1.87
CA TYR A 298 -24.07 -25.26 -1.56
C TYR A 298 -24.43 -23.93 -0.91
N ALA A 299 -25.55 -23.36 -1.34
CA ALA A 299 -26.07 -22.09 -0.87
C ALA A 299 -27.57 -22.20 -0.55
N ILE A 300 -27.98 -21.59 0.56
CA ILE A 300 -29.38 -21.31 0.87
C ILE A 300 -29.60 -19.82 0.63
N ILE A 301 -30.49 -19.49 -0.31
CA ILE A 301 -30.84 -18.11 -0.66
C ILE A 301 -32.23 -17.82 -0.07
N THR A 302 -32.31 -16.82 0.80
CA THR A 302 -33.53 -16.43 1.52
C THR A 302 -33.92 -15.01 1.14
N ASN A 303 -35.20 -14.82 0.80
CA ASN A 303 -35.76 -13.50 0.50
C ASN A 303 -36.27 -12.79 1.76
N ASN A 304 -36.72 -11.54 1.61
CA ASN A 304 -37.23 -10.73 2.73
C ASN A 304 -38.54 -11.26 3.35
N GLU A 305 -39.25 -12.18 2.66
CA GLU A 305 -40.45 -12.85 3.17
C GLU A 305 -40.12 -14.14 3.94
N GLY A 306 -38.82 -14.48 4.08
CA GLY A 306 -38.35 -15.70 4.74
C GLY A 306 -38.46 -16.97 3.88
N LYS A 307 -38.89 -16.87 2.62
CA LYS A 307 -38.87 -18.00 1.69
C LYS A 307 -37.43 -18.28 1.28
N SER A 308 -37.07 -19.55 1.22
CA SER A 308 -35.70 -19.98 0.93
C SER A 308 -35.64 -21.02 -0.18
N VAL A 309 -34.55 -21.00 -0.95
CA VAL A 309 -34.21 -22.06 -1.91
C VAL A 309 -32.79 -22.54 -1.69
N GLU A 310 -32.60 -23.84 -1.82
CA GLU A 310 -31.28 -24.47 -1.79
C GLU A 310 -30.78 -24.67 -3.21
N VAL A 311 -29.57 -24.20 -3.47
CA VAL A 311 -28.94 -24.28 -4.79
C VAL A 311 -27.47 -24.68 -4.66
N GLU A 312 -26.94 -25.21 -5.75
CA GLU A 312 -25.52 -25.45 -5.91
C GLU A 312 -24.94 -24.38 -6.85
N LEU A 313 -23.97 -23.61 -6.34
CA LEU A 313 -23.28 -22.56 -7.07
C LEU A 313 -21.92 -23.06 -7.53
N ILE A 314 -21.62 -22.81 -8.80
CA ILE A 314 -20.35 -23.11 -9.45
C ILE A 314 -19.69 -21.82 -9.95
N ASN A 315 -18.37 -21.83 -10.05
CA ASN A 315 -17.64 -20.74 -10.69
C ASN A 315 -17.91 -20.70 -12.20
N MET A 316 -17.79 -19.51 -12.80
CA MET A 316 -17.89 -19.34 -14.24
C MET A 316 -16.57 -19.74 -14.93
N ASN A 317 -16.63 -20.62 -15.94
CA ASN A 317 -15.47 -20.97 -16.77
C ASN A 317 -14.73 -19.72 -17.25
N GLY A 318 -13.44 -19.60 -16.88
CA GLY A 318 -12.58 -18.48 -17.28
C GLY A 318 -12.91 -17.12 -16.65
N ARG A 319 -13.81 -17.05 -15.66
CA ARG A 319 -14.14 -15.81 -14.93
C ARG A 319 -14.20 -16.07 -13.41
N THR A 320 -13.18 -15.61 -12.70
CA THR A 320 -13.04 -15.73 -11.23
C THR A 320 -13.91 -14.75 -10.42
N GLN A 321 -14.82 -14.02 -11.06
CA GLN A 321 -15.53 -12.90 -10.44
C GLN A 321 -17.04 -13.12 -10.25
N GLY A 322 -17.60 -14.25 -10.70
CA GLY A 322 -19.03 -14.53 -10.60
C GLY A 322 -19.35 -16.01 -10.47
N LEU A 323 -20.50 -16.28 -9.87
CA LEU A 323 -21.06 -17.62 -9.68
C LEU A 323 -22.31 -17.80 -10.52
N LYS A 324 -22.60 -19.06 -10.86
CA LYS A 324 -23.84 -19.48 -11.50
C LYS A 324 -24.36 -20.73 -10.81
N VAL A 325 -25.66 -20.95 -10.89
CA VAL A 325 -26.23 -22.25 -10.54
C VAL A 325 -25.94 -23.31 -11.60
N THR A 326 -25.81 -24.57 -11.18
CA THR A 326 -25.77 -25.70 -12.11
C THR A 326 -27.11 -25.82 -12.87
N ASP A 327 -27.11 -26.52 -14.01
CA ASP A 327 -28.31 -26.67 -14.86
C ASP A 327 -29.53 -27.21 -14.09
N LYS A 328 -29.29 -28.08 -13.09
CA LYS A 328 -30.29 -28.64 -12.19
C LYS A 328 -31.08 -27.57 -11.43
N TYR A 329 -30.43 -26.48 -11.02
CA TYR A 329 -31.03 -25.45 -10.17
C TYR A 329 -31.47 -24.19 -10.93
N LYS A 330 -31.22 -24.10 -12.25
CA LYS A 330 -31.58 -22.94 -13.08
C LYS A 330 -33.08 -22.61 -13.04
N SER A 331 -33.95 -23.61 -13.18
CA SER A 331 -35.41 -23.39 -13.15
C SER A 331 -35.91 -22.99 -11.76
N ILE A 332 -35.35 -23.60 -10.71
CA ILE A 332 -35.68 -23.33 -9.31
C ILE A 332 -35.33 -21.88 -8.97
N LEU A 333 -34.09 -21.47 -9.23
CA LEU A 333 -33.64 -20.13 -8.93
C LEU A 333 -34.38 -19.07 -9.77
N LYS A 334 -34.66 -19.38 -11.05
CA LYS A 334 -35.47 -18.52 -11.92
C LYS A 334 -36.89 -18.34 -11.42
N GLN A 335 -37.52 -19.37 -10.86
CA GLN A 335 -38.85 -19.27 -10.26
C GLN A 335 -38.83 -18.49 -8.94
N PHE A 336 -37.71 -18.54 -8.20
CA PHE A 336 -37.56 -17.89 -6.91
C PHE A 336 -37.43 -16.36 -7.01
N TRP A 337 -36.55 -15.86 -7.89
CA TRP A 337 -36.24 -14.43 -7.99
C TRP A 337 -36.28 -13.85 -9.42
N GLY A 338 -36.79 -14.61 -10.40
CA GLY A 338 -36.91 -14.17 -11.80
C GLY A 338 -35.67 -14.44 -12.67
N SER A 339 -35.69 -13.93 -13.91
CA SER A 339 -34.60 -14.13 -14.91
C SER A 339 -33.65 -12.94 -15.04
N HIS A 340 -33.95 -11.82 -14.39
CA HIS A 340 -33.21 -10.58 -14.44
C HIS A 340 -33.06 -10.06 -13.02
N GLY A 341 -32.04 -9.21 -12.77
CA GLY A 341 -31.90 -8.54 -11.49
C GLY A 341 -33.15 -7.75 -11.13
N ASP A 342 -33.64 -7.95 -9.92
CA ASP A 342 -34.80 -7.26 -9.36
C ASP A 342 -34.41 -6.07 -8.46
N GLY A 343 -33.11 -5.89 -8.21
CA GLY A 343 -32.58 -4.86 -7.31
C GLY A 343 -32.88 -5.12 -5.84
N ILE A 344 -33.34 -6.32 -5.49
CA ILE A 344 -33.68 -6.71 -4.13
C ILE A 344 -32.45 -7.36 -3.46
N LYS A 345 -32.39 -7.23 -2.13
CA LYS A 345 -31.39 -7.87 -1.29
C LYS A 345 -31.89 -9.22 -0.80
N TYR A 346 -31.01 -10.21 -0.85
CA TYR A 346 -31.25 -11.58 -0.39
C TYR A 346 -30.20 -11.96 0.65
N ASN A 347 -30.57 -12.79 1.62
CA ASN A 347 -29.59 -13.42 2.50
C ASN A 347 -29.09 -14.71 1.84
N ILE A 348 -27.78 -14.88 1.74
CA ILE A 348 -27.14 -16.07 1.18
C ILE A 348 -26.29 -16.73 2.27
N ASN A 349 -26.65 -17.95 2.63
CA ASN A 349 -25.90 -18.83 3.52
C ASN A 349 -25.10 -19.84 2.68
N LEU A 350 -23.78 -19.75 2.68
CA LEU A 350 -22.90 -20.70 2.01
C LEU A 350 -22.45 -21.77 3.00
N LYS A 351 -22.47 -23.04 2.57
CA LYS A 351 -21.96 -24.16 3.34
C LYS A 351 -20.74 -24.77 2.64
N ILE A 352 -19.58 -24.70 3.29
CA ILE A 352 -18.34 -25.25 2.76
C ILE A 352 -17.88 -26.43 3.60
N ASN A 353 -17.88 -27.61 3.00
CA ASN A 353 -17.28 -28.80 3.60
C ASN A 353 -15.76 -28.75 3.42
N ARG A 354 -15.03 -28.14 4.36
CA ARG A 354 -13.57 -28.34 4.43
C ARG A 354 -13.32 -29.67 5.12
N GLN A 355 -12.98 -30.73 4.38
CA GLN A 355 -12.34 -31.90 4.99
C GLN A 355 -11.00 -31.43 5.56
N ILE A 356 -10.92 -31.30 6.88
CA ILE A 356 -9.67 -31.01 7.58
C ILE A 356 -8.83 -32.28 7.50
N TYR A 357 -7.94 -32.36 6.51
CA TYR A 357 -6.81 -33.29 6.58
C TYR A 357 -5.90 -32.78 7.70
N GLN A 358 -5.88 -33.52 8.81
CA GLN A 358 -5.05 -33.26 9.99
C GLN A 358 -3.56 -33.35 9.67
#